data_AF-A0A4V3ISP6-F1
#
_entry.id   AF-A0A4V3ISP6-F1
#
_cell.length_a   1.000
_cell.length_b   1.000
_cell.length_c   1.000
_cell.angle_alpha   90.00
_cell.angle_beta   90.00
_cell.angle_gamma   90.00
#
_symmetry.space_group_name_H-M   'P 1'
#
loop_
_entity.id
_entity.type
_entity.pdbx_description
1 polymer ?
#
loop_
_entity_poly.entity_id
_entity_poly.type
_entity_poly.pdbx_seq_one_letter_code
_entity_poly.pdbx_strand_id
1 'polypeptide(L)'
;MKLIAIDPPTRSFSRWLNDEEIGRVLAHKRGWRLAPDGSVLAGKIRKTLISASLAQLGAAAVAHGWASRPRVEPSDGSGPTHMMWGIVDARTDAEITTELAGEV
;
A
#
# COMPACT_ATOMS: atom_id res chain seq x y z
N MET A 1 -6.56 -10.94 19.32
CA MET A 1 -5.43 -10.73 18.38
C MET A 1 -4.88 -9.31 18.51
N LYS A 2 -3.60 -9.17 18.91
CA LYS A 2 -2.91 -7.88 19.01
C LYS A 2 -2.49 -7.43 17.61
N LEU A 3 -2.95 -6.25 17.19
CA LEU A 3 -2.55 -5.64 15.93
C LEU A 3 -1.30 -4.80 16.13
N ILE A 4 -0.37 -4.87 15.17
CA ILE A 4 0.91 -4.20 15.19
C ILE A 4 0.79 -2.92 14.36
N ALA A 5 1.30 -1.80 14.88
CA ALA A 5 1.39 -0.57 14.12
C ALA A 5 2.38 -0.76 12.96
N ILE A 6 2.05 -0.22 11.79
CA ILE A 6 2.93 -0.30 10.63
C ILE A 6 3.71 1.00 10.55
N ASP A 7 5.03 0.90 10.71
CA ASP A 7 5.92 2.03 10.55
C ASP A 7 6.20 2.27 9.06
N PRO A 8 6.29 3.55 8.63
CA PRO A 8 6.65 3.84 7.27
C PRO A 8 8.13 3.48 7.03
N PRO A 9 8.53 3.12 5.80
CA PRO A 9 9.93 2.93 5.48
C PRO A 9 10.73 4.21 5.76
N THR A 10 11.93 4.06 6.31
CA THR A 10 12.83 5.17 6.69
C THR A 10 13.39 5.92 5.48
N ARG A 11 13.25 5.37 4.27
CA ARG A 11 13.75 5.94 3.02
C ARG A 11 12.71 6.88 2.43
N SER A 12 13.04 8.18 2.38
CA SER A 12 12.12 9.23 1.92
C SER A 12 12.05 9.37 0.41
N PHE A 13 13.05 8.88 -0.33
CA PHE A 13 13.02 8.89 -1.80
C PHE A 13 12.33 7.63 -2.32
N SER A 14 11.11 7.83 -2.80
CA SER A 14 10.18 6.87 -3.39
C SER A 14 10.70 6.12 -4.64
N ARG A 15 11.96 6.35 -5.05
CA ARG A 15 12.56 5.79 -6.28
C ARG A 15 12.84 4.29 -6.25
N TRP A 16 12.74 3.63 -5.10
CA TRP A 16 13.14 2.23 -4.90
C TRP A 16 12.25 1.44 -3.93
N LEU A 17 11.05 1.93 -3.60
CA LEU A 17 10.18 1.16 -2.71
C LEU A 17 9.70 -0.09 -3.44
N ASN A 18 9.98 -1.25 -2.87
CA ASN A 18 9.37 -2.50 -3.32
C ASN A 18 7.88 -2.54 -2.93
N ASP A 19 7.15 -3.54 -3.44
CA ASP A 19 5.71 -3.66 -3.19
C ASP A 19 5.38 -3.70 -1.69
N GLU A 20 6.20 -4.37 -0.88
CA GLU A 20 5.98 -4.39 0.57
C GLU A 20 6.15 -3.00 1.20
N GLU A 21 7.18 -2.25 0.79
CA GLU A 21 7.42 -0.89 1.25
C GLU A 21 6.30 0.08 0.80
N ILE A 22 5.79 -0.06 -0.42
CA ILE A 22 4.62 0.68 -0.90
C ILE A 22 3.40 0.36 -0.03
N GLY A 23 3.16 -0.92 0.25
CA GLY A 23 2.09 -1.38 1.15
C GLY A 23 2.23 -0.81 2.56
N ARG A 24 3.46 -0.73 3.09
CA ARG A 24 3.73 -0.12 4.41
C ARG A 24 3.38 1.35 4.43
N VAL A 25 3.75 2.12 3.41
CA VAL A 25 3.41 3.56 3.37
C VAL A 25 1.89 3.75 3.30
N LEU A 26 1.20 2.98 2.45
CA LEU A 26 -0.26 3.03 2.31
C LEU A 26 -0.96 2.72 3.63
N ALA A 27 -0.58 1.61 4.26
CA ALA A 27 -1.17 1.17 5.51
C ALA A 27 -0.89 2.14 6.65
N HIS A 28 0.35 2.67 6.73
CA HIS A 28 0.72 3.68 7.72
C HIS A 28 -0.15 4.94 7.57
N LYS A 29 -0.27 5.47 6.36
CA LYS A 29 -1.04 6.69 6.08
C LYS A 29 -2.53 6.53 6.39
N ARG A 30 -3.11 5.37 6.10
CA ARG A 30 -4.52 5.05 6.39
C ARG A 30 -4.77 4.64 7.84
N GLY A 31 -3.72 4.52 8.66
CA GLY A 31 -3.82 4.05 10.05
C GLY A 31 -4.25 2.58 10.16
N TRP A 32 -4.05 1.80 9.10
CA TRP A 32 -4.25 0.35 9.11
C TRP A 32 -3.15 -0.33 9.93
N ARG A 33 -3.39 -1.60 10.26
CA ARG A 33 -2.50 -2.35 11.16
C ARG A 33 -2.25 -3.75 10.65
N LEU A 34 -1.10 -4.28 11.04
CA LEU A 34 -0.68 -5.63 10.69
C LEU A 34 -1.19 -6.64 11.72
N ALA A 35 -1.74 -7.73 11.22
CA ALA A 35 -2.05 -8.90 12.00
C ALA A 35 -0.81 -9.80 12.18
N PRO A 36 -0.78 -10.71 13.18
CA PRO A 36 0.32 -11.65 13.35
C PRO A 36 0.54 -12.61 12.19
N ASP A 37 -0.50 -12.85 11.37
CA ASP A 37 -0.44 -13.66 10.15
C ASP A 37 0.05 -12.87 8.92
N GLY A 38 0.37 -11.58 9.08
CA GLY A 38 0.82 -10.70 7.99
C GLY A 38 -0.31 -9.98 7.24
N SER A 39 -1.58 -10.23 7.57
CA SER A 39 -2.70 -9.55 6.94
C SER A 39 -2.82 -8.08 7.34
N VAL A 40 -3.28 -7.24 6.42
CA VAL A 40 -3.48 -5.80 6.63
C VAL A 40 -4.94 -5.55 6.96
N LEU A 41 -5.20 -4.99 8.15
CA LEU A 41 -6.55 -4.78 8.67
C LEU A 41 -6.82 -3.29 8.92
N ALA A 42 -8.02 -2.85 8.56
CA ALA A 42 -8.55 -1.53 8.89
C ALA A 42 -9.46 -1.58 10.12
N GLY A 43 -9.53 -0.46 10.85
CA GLY A 43 -10.43 -0.28 12.00
C GLY A 43 -9.87 -0.77 13.33
N LYS A 44 -10.36 -0.16 14.43
CA LYS A 44 -9.94 -0.48 15.81
C LYS A 44 -10.86 -1.51 16.48
N ILE A 45 -12.17 -1.39 16.27
CA ILE A 45 -13.21 -2.22 16.90
C ILE A 45 -13.68 -3.30 15.93
N ARG A 46 -14.29 -2.88 14.82
CA ARG A 46 -14.59 -3.78 13.69
C ARG A 46 -13.37 -3.83 12.78
N LYS A 47 -12.75 -5.00 12.69
CA LYS A 47 -11.58 -5.24 11.85
C LYS A 47 -12.05 -5.67 10.46
N THR A 48 -11.68 -4.91 9.44
CA THR A 48 -11.94 -5.24 8.04
C THR A 48 -10.64 -5.68 7.40
N LEU A 49 -10.65 -6.83 6.71
CA LEU A 49 -9.51 -7.28 5.93
C LEU A 49 -9.36 -6.39 4.69
N ILE A 50 -8.21 -5.76 4.55
CA ILE A 50 -7.87 -4.96 3.37
C ILE A 50 -7.08 -5.80 2.37
N SER A 51 -6.04 -6.49 2.84
CA SER A 51 -5.17 -7.30 1.99
C SER A 51 -4.57 -8.45 2.78
N ALA A 52 -4.23 -9.55 2.10
CA ALA A 52 -3.61 -10.71 2.76
C ALA A 52 -2.15 -10.44 3.15
N SER A 53 -1.48 -9.46 2.53
CA SER A 53 -0.14 -9.04 2.92
C SER A 53 0.19 -7.61 2.48
N LEU A 54 1.24 -7.02 3.07
CA LEU A 54 1.77 -5.73 2.64
C LEU A 54 2.29 -5.75 1.20
N ALA A 55 2.91 -6.85 0.78
CA ALA A 55 3.39 -7.01 -0.59
C ALA A 55 2.24 -7.03 -1.60
N GLN A 56 1.17 -7.79 -1.32
CA GLN A 56 -0.03 -7.80 -2.16
C GLN A 56 -0.67 -6.42 -2.25
N LEU A 57 -0.76 -5.70 -1.12
CA LEU A 57 -1.30 -4.35 -1.08
C LEU A 57 -0.50 -3.39 -1.99
N GLY A 58 0.83 -3.44 -1.96
CA GLY A 58 1.64 -2.57 -2.82
C GLY A 58 1.62 -2.97 -4.29
N ALA A 59 1.64 -4.26 -4.59
CA ALA A 59 1.55 -4.76 -5.97
C ALA A 59 0.25 -4.29 -6.64
N ALA A 60 -0.88 -4.43 -5.94
CA ALA A 60 -2.17 -3.96 -6.42
C ALA A 60 -2.21 -2.42 -6.54
N ALA A 61 -1.60 -1.69 -5.60
CA ALA A 61 -1.50 -0.24 -5.70
C ALA A 61 -0.74 0.22 -6.95
N VAL A 62 0.28 -0.54 -7.38
CA VAL A 62 0.97 -0.29 -8.66
C VAL A 62 0.07 -0.66 -9.84
N ALA A 63 -0.61 -1.81 -9.80
CA ALA A 63 -1.50 -2.28 -10.87
C ALA A 63 -2.67 -1.31 -11.15
N HIS A 64 -3.28 -0.77 -10.09
CA HIS A 64 -4.35 0.21 -10.18
C HIS A 64 -3.86 1.66 -10.37
N GLY A 65 -2.54 1.88 -10.50
CA GLY A 65 -1.96 3.21 -10.74
C GLY A 65 -2.02 4.17 -9.56
N TRP A 66 -2.26 3.67 -8.35
CA TRP A 66 -2.23 4.44 -7.09
C TRP A 66 -0.79 4.83 -6.70
N ALA A 67 0.16 3.95 -7.03
CA ALA A 67 1.59 4.20 -6.93
C ALA A 67 2.22 4.12 -8.33
N SER A 68 2.95 5.15 -8.73
CA SER A 68 3.73 5.12 -9.97
C SER A 68 5.12 4.56 -9.71
N ARG A 69 5.66 3.75 -10.64
CA ARG A 69 7.06 3.31 -10.65
C ARG A 69 7.68 3.59 -12.02
N PRO A 70 8.99 3.89 -12.13
CA PRO A 70 9.67 3.90 -13.43
C PRO A 70 9.50 2.51 -14.07
N ARG A 71 8.94 2.49 -15.28
CA ARG A 71 8.42 1.25 -15.87
C ARG A 71 9.52 0.30 -16.36
N VAL A 72 10.68 0.79 -16.81
CA VAL A 72 11.81 -0.01 -17.34
C VAL A 72 13.09 0.85 -17.41
N GLU A 73 14.28 0.24 -17.30
CA GLU A 73 15.54 0.81 -17.87
C GLU A 73 15.32 1.11 -19.38
N PRO A 74 15.87 2.20 -19.96
CA PRO A 74 17.04 2.97 -19.54
C PRO A 74 16.64 4.31 -18.91
N SER A 75 15.50 4.39 -18.23
CA SER A 75 15.18 5.60 -17.45
C SER A 75 16.34 5.84 -16.48
N ASP A 76 17.03 6.97 -16.62
CA ASP A 76 18.15 7.45 -15.79
C ASP A 76 17.74 7.74 -14.34
N GLY A 77 16.60 7.20 -13.93
CA GLY A 77 15.93 7.45 -12.68
C GLY A 77 15.32 8.85 -12.61
N SER A 78 15.72 9.86 -13.41
CA SER A 78 15.55 11.29 -13.11
C SER A 78 14.10 11.79 -12.92
N GLY A 79 13.09 11.01 -13.29
CA GLY A 79 11.70 11.28 -12.96
C GLY A 79 11.39 11.21 -11.45
N PRO A 80 10.54 12.09 -10.90
CA PRO A 80 10.03 11.97 -9.55
C PRO A 80 9.10 10.76 -9.43
N THR A 81 9.33 9.89 -8.45
CA THR A 81 8.29 8.92 -8.05
C THR A 81 7.21 9.67 -7.29
N HIS A 82 6.22 10.16 -8.02
CA HIS A 82 5.00 10.67 -7.43
C HIS A 82 4.13 9.48 -7.03
N MET A 83 4.02 9.21 -5.72
CA MET A 83 2.89 8.44 -5.24
C MET A 83 1.64 9.31 -5.44
N MET A 84 0.68 8.85 -6.23
CA MET A 84 -0.56 9.58 -6.53
C MET A 84 -1.54 9.43 -5.37
N TRP A 85 -1.10 9.92 -4.21
CA TRP A 85 -1.76 9.84 -2.92
C TRP A 85 -3.23 10.25 -2.94
N GLY A 86 -3.59 11.23 -3.77
CA GLY A 86 -4.95 11.73 -3.88
C GLY A 86 -5.96 10.67 -4.31
N ILE A 87 -5.54 9.63 -5.05
CA ILE A 87 -6.45 8.56 -5.51
C ILE A 87 -6.84 7.65 -4.35
N VAL A 88 -5.87 7.24 -3.51
CA VAL A 88 -6.13 6.37 -2.36
C VAL A 88 -6.86 7.12 -1.25
N ASP A 89 -6.50 8.38 -1.01
CA ASP A 89 -7.17 9.20 0.01
C ASP A 89 -8.64 9.46 -0.33
N ALA A 90 -8.98 9.59 -1.61
CA ALA A 90 -10.35 9.81 -2.09
C ALA A 90 -11.24 8.55 -2.00
N ARG A 91 -10.65 7.37 -1.74
CA ARG A 91 -11.35 6.09 -1.70
C ARG A 91 -11.64 5.64 -0.28
N THR A 92 -12.75 4.94 -0.12
CA THR A 92 -13.11 4.25 1.12
C THR A 92 -12.36 2.92 1.24
N ASP A 93 -12.21 2.43 2.48
CA ASP A 93 -11.62 1.12 2.72
C ASP A 93 -12.39 -0.02 2.00
N ALA A 94 -13.71 0.14 1.82
CA ALA A 94 -14.56 -0.82 1.12
C ALA A 94 -14.30 -0.84 -0.39
N GLU A 95 -14.16 0.33 -1.03
CA GLU A 95 -13.78 0.42 -2.45
C GLU A 95 -12.40 -0.19 -2.69
N ILE A 96 -11.44 0.13 -1.83
CA ILE A 96 -10.09 -0.45 -1.92
C ILE A 96 -10.14 -1.98 -1.78
N THR A 97 -10.86 -2.50 -0.79
CA THR A 97 -11.01 -3.95 -0.60
C THR A 97 -11.67 -4.63 -1.81
N THR A 98 -12.65 -3.97 -2.42
CA THR A 98 -13.37 -4.49 -3.60
C THR A 98 -12.44 -4.59 -4.81
N GLU A 99 -11.62 -3.57 -5.03
CA GLU A 99 -10.65 -3.57 -6.13
C GLU A 99 -9.53 -4.60 -5.90
N LEU A 100 -9.07 -4.75 -4.65
CA LEU A 100 -8.08 -5.77 -4.26
C LEU A 100 -8.61 -7.20 -4.38
N ALA A 101 -9.92 -7.42 -4.18
CA ALA A 101 -10.54 -8.74 -4.31
C ALA A 101 -10.73 -9.19 -5.77
N GLY A 102 -10.60 -8.27 -6.73
CA GLY A 102 -10.71 -8.57 -8.17
C GLY A 102 -9.44 -9.16 -8.80
N GLU A 103 -8.32 -9.21 -8.08
CA GLU A 103 -7.01 -9.67 -8.58
C GLU A 103 -6.64 -11.14 -8.20
N VAL A 104 -7.65 -12.01 -8.03
CA VAL A 104 -7.42 -13.45 -7.76
C VAL A 104 -7.08 -14.22 -9.03
#